data_AF-A0A2R5EFL5-F1
#
_entry.id   AF-A0A2R5EFL5-F1
#
_cell.length_a   1.000
_cell.length_b   1.000
_cell.length_c   1.000
_cell.angle_alpha   90.00
_cell.angle_beta   90.00
_cell.angle_gamma   90.00
#
_symmetry.space_group_name_H-M   'P 1'
#
loop_
_entity.id
_entity.type
_entity.pdbx_description
1 polymer ?
#
loop_
_entity_poly.entity_id
_entity_poly.type
_entity_poly.pdbx_seq_one_letter_code
_entity_poly.pdbx_strand_id
1 'polypeptide(L)' 'MTTDNDKSQAYYAVLHALLQKARQIGENAPGSAEAFAAYQILDTALQEAEVWGISKADLDLKGFNPDKLLKAPKAA' A
#
# COMPACT_ATOMS: atom_id res chain seq x y z
N MET A 1 19.33 1.70 24.98
CA MET A 1 19.83 2.35 23.76
C MET A 1 19.39 1.47 22.61
N THR A 2 18.23 1.75 22.01
CA THR A 2 17.82 1.05 20.78
C THR A 2 18.76 1.48 19.67
N THR A 3 19.38 0.52 19.00
CA THR A 3 20.29 0.79 17.89
C THR A 3 19.49 1.36 16.72
N ASP A 4 20.10 2.13 15.82
CA ASP A 4 19.39 2.70 14.65
C ASP A 4 18.70 1.62 13.77
N ASN A 5 19.16 0.37 13.88
CA ASN A 5 18.55 -0.80 13.25
C ASN A 5 17.15 -1.11 13.83
N ASP A 6 16.94 -0.98 15.14
CA ASP A 6 15.66 -1.26 15.80
C ASP A 6 14.59 -0.25 15.35
N LYS A 7 14.98 1.02 15.20
CA LYS A 7 14.09 2.08 14.71
C LYS A 7 13.73 1.89 13.24
N SER A 8 14.70 1.49 12.42
CA SER A 8 14.47 1.20 11.00
C SER A 8 13.46 0.06 10.82
N GLN A 9 13.59 -1.01 11.62
CA GLN A 9 12.61 -2.10 11.63
C GLN A 9 11.23 -1.64 12.12
N ALA A 10 11.17 -0.80 13.16
CA ALA A 10 9.92 -0.25 13.64
C ALA A 10 9.22 0.64 12.60
N TYR A 11 9.95 1.51 11.90
CA TYR A 11 9.40 2.33 10.82
C TYR A 11 8.88 1.48 9.67
N TYR A 12 9.62 0.44 9.30
CA TYR A 12 9.17 -0.50 8.29
C TYR A 12 7.87 -1.21 8.70
N ALA A 13 7.78 -1.67 9.95
CA ALA A 13 6.56 -2.30 10.47
C ALA A 13 5.35 -1.35 10.46
N VAL A 14 5.55 -0.08 10.82
CA VAL A 14 4.50 0.95 10.77
C VAL A 14 4.07 1.21 9.32
N LEU A 15 5.00 1.42 8.41
CA LEU A 15 4.70 1.62 6.99
C LEU A 15 3.93 0.43 6.42
N HIS A 16 4.41 -0.79 6.68
CA HIS A 16 3.77 -2.02 6.24
C HIS A 16 2.31 -2.10 6.74
N ALA A 17 2.07 -1.85 8.03
CA ALA A 17 0.71 -1.85 8.59
C ALA A 17 -0.22 -0.83 7.91
N LEU A 18 0.28 0.36 7.59
CA LEU A 18 -0.49 1.39 6.89
C LEU A 18 -0.82 0.99 5.45
N LEU A 19 0.14 0.42 4.71
CA LEU A 19 -0.08 -0.03 3.33
C LEU A 19 -1.09 -1.18 3.28
N GLN A 20 -0.99 -2.15 4.20
CA GLN A 20 -1.97 -3.23 4.31
C GLN A 20 -3.37 -2.69 4.66
N LYS A 21 -3.44 -1.68 5.53
CA LYS A 21 -4.73 -1.07 5.89
C LYS A 21 -5.35 -0.32 4.71
N ALA A 22 -4.57 0.45 3.97
CA ALA A 22 -5.03 1.13 2.75
C ALA A 22 -5.55 0.11 1.72
N ARG A 23 -4.78 -0.95 1.49
CA ARG A 23 -5.19 -2.06 0.60
C ARG A 23 -6.52 -2.66 1.04
N GLN A 24 -6.66 -3.01 2.31
CA GLN A 24 -7.90 -3.58 2.85
C GLN A 24 -9.10 -2.65 2.64
N ILE A 25 -8.93 -1.34 2.90
CA ILE A 25 -9.99 -0.34 2.70
C ILE A 25 -10.42 -0.32 1.23
N GLY A 26 -9.47 -0.23 0.30
CA GLY A 26 -9.79 -0.16 -1.12
C GLY A 26 -10.40 -1.46 -1.65
N GLU A 27 -9.93 -2.62 -1.19
CA GLU A 27 -10.47 -3.91 -1.61
C GLU A 27 -11.89 -4.16 -1.07
N ASN A 28 -12.24 -3.59 0.08
CA ASN A 28 -13.56 -3.73 0.69
C ASN A 28 -14.64 -2.85 0.03
N ALA A 29 -14.26 -1.76 -0.63
CA ALA A 29 -15.20 -0.84 -1.28
C ALA A 29 -14.74 -0.40 -2.68
N PRO A 30 -14.51 -1.32 -3.64
CA PRO A 30 -13.95 -0.95 -4.95
C PRO A 30 -14.82 0.06 -5.69
N GLY A 31 -14.19 1.05 -6.33
CA GLY A 31 -14.86 2.14 -7.03
C GLY A 31 -15.47 3.22 -6.14
N SER A 32 -15.34 3.13 -4.81
CA SER A 32 -15.79 4.18 -3.89
C SER A 32 -14.76 5.30 -3.72
N ALA A 33 -15.15 6.38 -3.02
CA ALA A 33 -14.23 7.45 -2.65
C ALA A 33 -13.11 6.95 -1.71
N GLU A 34 -13.42 6.03 -0.80
CA GLU A 34 -12.46 5.37 0.08
C GLU A 34 -11.45 4.52 -0.72
N ALA A 35 -11.91 3.80 -1.75
CA ALA A 35 -11.02 3.07 -2.63
C ALA A 35 -10.15 3.98 -3.49
N PHE A 36 -10.65 5.15 -3.90
CA PHE A 36 -9.83 6.16 -4.56
C PHE A 36 -8.73 6.71 -3.63
N ALA A 37 -9.07 7.02 -2.37
CA ALA A 37 -8.08 7.44 -1.38
C ALA A 37 -7.04 6.35 -1.11
N ALA A 38 -7.46 5.09 -0.97
CA ALA A 38 -6.57 3.94 -0.83
C ALA A 38 -5.65 3.77 -2.05
N TYR A 39 -6.18 3.94 -3.26
CA TYR A 39 -5.41 3.95 -4.49
C TYR A 39 -4.30 5.01 -4.45
N GLN A 40 -4.62 6.26 -4.09
CA GLN A 40 -3.63 7.33 -4.05
C GLN A 40 -2.49 7.03 -3.07
N ILE A 41 -2.81 6.51 -1.88
CA ILE A 41 -1.79 6.12 -0.88
C ILE A 41 -0.88 5.02 -1.43
N LEU A 42 -1.45 3.98 -2.03
CA LEU A 42 -0.70 2.83 -2.54
C LEU A 42 0.13 3.20 -3.79
N ASP A 43 -0.41 4.01 -4.68
CA ASP A 43 0.28 4.49 -5.88
C ASP A 43 1.48 5.37 -5.50
N THR A 44 1.31 6.34 -4.58
CA THR A 44 2.42 7.15 -4.07
C THR A 44 3.48 6.27 -3.39
N ALA A 45 3.09 5.31 -2.54
CA ALA A 45 4.05 4.42 -1.90
C ALA A 45 4.85 3.59 -2.90
N LEU A 46 4.23 3.14 -4.01
CA LEU A 46 4.91 2.41 -5.07
C LEU A 46 5.85 3.30 -5.88
N GLN A 47 5.46 4.54 -6.17
CA GLN A 47 6.32 5.52 -6.85
C GLN A 47 7.55 5.86 -6.01
N GLU A 48 7.37 6.11 -4.71
CA GLU A 48 8.50 6.34 -3.79
C GLU A 48 9.39 5.10 -3.67
N ALA A 49 8.80 3.91 -3.57
CA ALA A 49 9.57 2.67 -3.53
C ALA A 49 10.46 2.51 -4.78
N GLU A 50 9.94 2.84 -5.96
CA GLU A 50 10.71 2.84 -7.21
C GLU A 50 11.89 3.82 -7.15
N VAL A 51 11.68 5.06 -6.66
CA VAL A 51 12.75 6.06 -6.49
C VAL A 51 13.89 5.55 -5.59
N TRP A 52 13.56 4.81 -4.53
CA TRP A 52 14.53 4.28 -3.57
C TRP A 52 15.02 2.86 -3.90
N GLY A 53 14.61 2.28 -5.03
CA GLY A 53 14.98 0.91 -5.43
C GLY A 53 14.39 -0.19 -4.53
N ILE A 54 13.31 0.11 -3.81
CA ILE A 54 12.58 -0.84 -2.95
C ILE A 54 11.60 -1.61 -3.83
N SER A 55 11.63 -2.94 -3.75
CA SER A 55 10.74 -3.75 -4.58
C SER A 55 9.31 -3.78 -4.01
N LYS A 56 8.33 -4.06 -4.87
CA LYS A 56 6.95 -4.33 -4.41
C LYS A 56 6.87 -5.49 -3.42
N ALA A 57 7.80 -6.46 -3.52
CA ALA A 57 7.85 -7.58 -2.59
C ALA A 57 8.30 -7.13 -1.20
N ASP A 58 9.23 -6.18 -1.12
CA ASP A 58 9.66 -5.56 0.14
C ASP A 58 8.56 -4.70 0.76
N LEU A 59 7.49 -4.36 0.04
CA LEU A 59 6.30 -3.70 0.60
C LEU A 59 5.14 -4.67 0.85
N ASP A 60 5.31 -5.96 0.59
CA ASP A 60 4.24 -6.97 0.59
C ASP A 60 3.08 -6.63 -0.37
N LEU A 61 3.43 -5.99 -1.48
CA LEU A 61 2.55 -5.62 -2.59
C LEU A 61 2.90 -6.39 -3.87
N LYS A 62 3.57 -7.55 -3.75
CA LYS A 62 3.95 -8.37 -4.91
C LYS A 62 2.71 -8.77 -5.71
N GLY A 63 2.72 -8.45 -7.00
CA GLY A 63 1.61 -8.75 -7.92
C GLY A 63 0.34 -7.92 -7.68
N PHE A 64 0.36 -6.97 -6.72
CA PHE A 64 -0.76 -6.07 -6.50
C PHE A 64 -0.77 -4.97 -7.57
N ASN A 65 -1.92 -4.80 -8.23
CA ASN A 65 -2.21 -3.67 -9.11
C ASN A 65 -3.21 -2.72 -8.42
N PRO A 66 -2.81 -1.51 -7.99
CA PRO A 66 -3.71 -0.52 -7.39
C PRO A 66 -4.89 -0.13 -8.28
N ASP A 67 -4.76 -0.17 -9.61
CA ASP A 67 -5.83 0.20 -10.55
C ASP A 67 -7.10 -0.63 -10.36
N LYS A 68 -6.97 -1.83 -9.78
CA LYS A 68 -8.12 -2.70 -9.50
C LYS A 68 -9.07 -2.07 -8.47
N LEU A 69 -8.58 -1.18 -7.62
CA LEU A 69 -9.37 -0.50 -6.59
C LEU A 69 -10.32 0.53 -7.20
N LEU A 70 -9.98 1.07 -8.38
CA LEU A 70 -10.75 2.12 -9.06
C LEU A 70 -11.99 1.57 -9.78
N LYS A 71 -12.11 0.25 -9.92
CA LYS A 71 -13.19 -0.39 -10.66
C LYS A 71 -14.25 -0.87 -9.70
N ALA A 72 -15.46 -0.35 -9.82
CA ALA A 72 -16.62 -0.94 -9.16
C ALA A 72 -16.79 -2.40 -9.62
N PRO A 73 -17.19 -3.33 -8.74
CA PRO A 73 -17.52 -4.68 -9.16
C PRO A 73 -18.62 -4.59 -10.23
N LYS A 74 -18.41 -5.24 -11.37
CA LYS A 74 -19.45 -5.31 -12.39
C LYS A 74 -20.64 -6.04 -11.75
N ALA A 75 -21.79 -5.38 -11.63
CA ALA A 75 -23.00 -6.02 -11.13
C ALA A 75 -23.25 -7.29 -11.96
N ALA A 76 -23.39 -8.43 -11.28
CA ALA A 76 -23.65 -9.73 -11.89
C ALA A 76 -25.06 -9.80 -12.45
#